data_AF-A0A4Y2GLY9-F1
#
_entry.id   AF-A0A4Y2GLY9-F1
#
_cell.length_a   1.000
_cell.length_b   1.000
_cell.length_c   1.000
_cell.angle_alpha   90.00
_cell.angle_beta   90.00
_cell.angle_gamma   90.00
#
_symmetry.space_group_name_H-M   'P 1'
#
loop_
_entity.id
_entity.type
_entity.pdbx_description
1 polymer ?
#
loop_
_entity_poly.entity_id
_entity_poly.type
_entity_poly.pdbx_seq_one_letter_code
_entity_poly.pdbx_strand_id
1 'polypeptide(L)'
;MELLHTLTSVLRTKKIKRFKNHFTEERVISREFCNLWTPRSPDLNPCDFWLWGHLKHLGSRDNPRTLPDVKDSISRHVRSISQNALRSTVVHAILRFEMVAENDGRHVEHVLL
;
A
#
# COMPACT_ATOMS: atom_id res chain seq x y z
N MET A 1 -13.73 8.51 -18.26
CA MET A 1 -12.60 8.49 -17.28
C MET A 1 -12.22 9.88 -16.75
N GLU A 2 -12.88 10.98 -17.14
CA GLU A 2 -12.54 12.32 -16.60
C GLU A 2 -13.24 12.69 -15.28
N LEU A 3 -14.38 12.09 -14.95
CA LEU A 3 -15.17 12.48 -13.77
C LEU A 3 -14.60 11.99 -12.42
N LEU A 4 -13.66 11.03 -12.43
CA LEU A 4 -13.02 10.52 -11.20
C LEU A 4 -11.83 11.36 -10.74
N HIS A 5 -11.21 12.14 -11.64
CA HIS A 5 -10.06 13.00 -11.31
C HIS A 5 -10.48 14.28 -10.53
N THR A 6 -11.69 14.79 -10.77
CA THR A 6 -12.16 16.06 -10.19
C THR A 6 -12.58 15.91 -8.72
N LEU A 7 -13.19 14.78 -8.34
CA LEU A 7 -13.62 14.51 -6.96
C LEU A 7 -12.46 14.08 -6.03
N THR A 8 -11.41 13.46 -6.58
CA THR A 8 -10.19 13.14 -5.82
C THR A 8 -9.35 14.38 -5.48
N SER A 9 -9.42 15.44 -6.29
CA SER A 9 -8.68 16.70 -6.07
C SER A 9 -9.23 17.52 -4.89
N VAL A 10 -10.55 17.63 -4.75
CA VAL A 10 -11.19 18.45 -3.71
C VAL A 10 -11.13 17.79 -2.32
N LEU A 11 -11.20 16.46 -2.25
CA LEU A 11 -11.01 15.71 -0.99
C LEU A 11 -9.53 15.59 -0.56
N ARG A 12 -8.57 15.80 -1.48
CA ARG A 12 -7.12 15.80 -1.21
C ARG A 12 -6.68 16.99 -0.35
N THR A 13 -7.10 18.20 -0.70
CA THR A 13 -6.52 19.44 -0.17
C THR A 13 -6.84 19.71 1.31
N LYS A 14 -8.06 19.42 1.77
CA LYS A 14 -8.44 19.63 3.18
C LYS A 14 -7.83 18.60 4.14
N LYS A 15 -7.64 17.35 3.71
CA LYS A 15 -7.01 16.31 4.53
C LYS A 15 -5.50 16.48 4.63
N ILE A 16 -4.83 16.86 3.54
CA ILE A 16 -3.36 17.01 3.52
C ILE A 16 -2.87 18.12 4.46
N LYS A 17 -3.58 19.26 4.53
CA LYS A 17 -3.28 20.31 5.53
C LYS A 17 -3.30 19.79 6.97
N ARG A 18 -4.24 18.90 7.31
CA ARG A 18 -4.35 18.35 8.68
C ARG A 18 -3.24 17.34 8.98
N PHE A 19 -2.80 16.58 7.98
CA PHE A 19 -1.65 15.66 8.10
C PHE A 19 -0.34 16.41 8.36
N LYS A 20 -0.08 17.54 7.67
CA LYS A 20 1.10 18.39 7.91
C LYS A 20 1.17 18.93 9.35
N ASN A 21 0.02 19.09 10.01
CA ASN A 21 -0.04 19.55 11.41
C ASN A 21 0.26 18.45 12.44
N HIS A 22 0.22 17.16 12.05
CA HIS A 22 0.37 16.03 12.98
C HIS A 22 1.63 15.20 12.75
N PHE A 23 2.18 15.22 11.53
CA PHE A 23 3.35 14.45 11.17
C PHE A 23 4.44 15.38 10.65
N THR A 24 5.69 15.10 11.05
CA THR A 24 6.86 15.79 10.49
C THR A 24 7.01 15.42 9.01
N GLU A 25 7.51 16.36 8.20
CA GLU A 25 7.66 16.17 6.75
C GLU A 25 8.53 14.95 6.40
N GLU A 26 9.47 14.57 7.27
CA GLU A 26 10.34 13.39 7.12
C GLU A 26 9.63 12.05 7.33
N ARG A 27 8.45 12.04 7.97
CA ARG A 27 7.71 10.81 8.30
C ARG A 27 6.57 10.51 7.33
N VAL A 28 6.34 11.39 6.35
CA VAL A 28 5.24 11.26 5.40
C VAL A 28 5.80 11.13 3.99
N ILE A 29 5.51 10.00 3.37
CA ILE A 29 5.85 9.74 1.97
C ILE A 29 4.62 10.06 1.12
N SER A 30 4.69 11.11 0.30
CA SER A 30 3.56 11.59 -0.49
C SER A 30 4.03 12.58 -1.56
N ARG A 31 3.21 12.78 -2.60
CA ARG A 31 3.49 13.75 -3.68
C ARG A 31 3.56 15.21 -3.23
N GLU A 32 3.05 15.52 -2.04
CA GLU A 32 2.95 16.90 -1.50
C GLU A 32 3.87 17.14 -0.28
N PHE A 33 4.82 16.23 -0.04
CA PHE A 33 5.79 16.25 1.06
C PHE A 33 7.20 16.09 0.51
N CYS A 34 8.22 16.43 1.32
CA CYS A 34 9.62 16.37 0.90
C CYS A 34 10.07 14.96 0.47
N ASN A 35 9.49 13.91 1.05
CA ASN A 35 9.73 12.52 0.64
C ASN A 35 8.77 12.14 -0.49
N LEU A 36 9.16 12.46 -1.72
CA LEU A 36 8.34 12.23 -2.92
C LEU A 36 8.19 10.72 -3.20
N TRP A 37 6.94 10.26 -3.28
CA TRP A 37 6.63 8.95 -3.87
C TRP A 37 6.53 9.06 -5.38
N THR A 38 7.23 8.19 -6.11
CA THR A 38 7.17 8.16 -7.56
C THR A 38 5.76 7.74 -8.03
N PRO A 39 5.21 8.38 -9.07
CA PRO A 39 3.93 7.95 -9.65
C PRO A 39 4.04 6.53 -10.22
N ARG A 40 2.96 5.73 -10.10
CA ARG A 40 2.83 4.38 -10.69
C ARG A 40 3.82 3.34 -10.14
N SER A 41 4.06 3.36 -8.83
CA SER A 41 4.96 2.42 -8.15
C SER A 41 4.21 1.50 -7.16
N PRO A 42 3.27 0.64 -7.62
CA PRO A 42 2.63 -0.36 -6.75
C PRO A 42 3.66 -1.36 -6.21
N ASP A 43 4.73 -1.63 -6.96
CA ASP A 43 5.84 -2.51 -6.60
C ASP A 43 6.50 -2.10 -5.27
N LEU A 44 6.46 -0.82 -4.93
CA LEU A 44 7.12 -0.29 -3.73
C LEU A 44 6.19 -0.22 -2.51
N ASN A 45 4.88 -0.40 -2.69
CA ASN A 45 3.90 -0.32 -1.60
C ASN A 45 3.59 -1.72 -1.03
N PRO A 46 3.97 -2.01 0.23
CA PRO A 46 3.64 -3.26 0.93
C PRO A 46 2.16 -3.68 0.85
N CYS A 47 1.25 -2.71 0.84
CA CYS A 47 -0.16 -3.00 0.75
C CYS A 47 -0.56 -3.54 -0.63
N ASP A 48 0.06 -3.01 -1.69
CA ASP A 48 -0.24 -3.36 -3.08
C ASP A 48 0.45 -4.67 -3.49
N PHE A 49 1.77 -4.78 -3.27
CA PHE A 49 2.53 -5.95 -3.70
C PHE A 49 2.31 -7.20 -2.83
N TRP A 50 1.87 -7.03 -1.58
CA TRP A 50 1.72 -8.16 -0.64
C TRP A 50 0.34 -8.25 0.00
N LEU A 51 -0.07 -7.25 0.79
CA LEU A 51 -1.25 -7.38 1.66
C LEU A 51 -2.53 -7.67 0.87
N TRP A 52 -2.76 -6.96 -0.23
CA TRP A 52 -3.97 -7.13 -1.03
C TRP A 52 -4.02 -8.49 -1.71
N GLY A 53 -2.89 -8.99 -2.22
CA GLY A 53 -2.78 -10.35 -2.75
C GLY A 53 -3.05 -11.40 -1.69
N HIS A 54 -2.45 -11.24 -0.51
CA HIS A 54 -2.62 -12.13 0.63
C HIS A 54 -4.08 -12.20 1.12
N LEU A 55 -4.73 -11.06 1.29
CA LEU A 55 -6.13 -10.99 1.74
C LEU A 55 -7.10 -11.54 0.70
N LYS A 56 -6.86 -11.32 -0.59
CA LYS A 56 -7.69 -11.91 -1.65
C LYS A 56 -7.60 -13.44 -1.64
N HIS A 57 -6.39 -13.98 -1.54
CA HIS A 57 -6.17 -15.44 -1.50
C HIS A 57 -6.88 -16.09 -0.31
N LEU A 58 -6.80 -15.46 0.86
CA LEU A 58 -7.44 -15.96 2.08
C LEU A 58 -8.95 -15.74 2.10
N GLY A 59 -9.43 -14.57 1.67
CA GLY A 59 -10.86 -14.27 1.55
C GLY A 59 -11.58 -15.17 0.56
N SER A 60 -10.92 -15.57 -0.54
CA SER A 60 -11.47 -16.55 -1.49
C SER A 60 -11.62 -17.95 -0.88
N ARG A 61 -10.78 -18.34 0.09
CA ARG A 61 -10.89 -19.64 0.77
C ARG A 61 -12.09 -19.71 1.72
N ASP A 62 -12.42 -18.60 2.36
CA ASP A 62 -13.57 -18.51 3.27
C ASP A 62 -14.92 -18.58 2.54
N ASN A 63 -14.93 -18.39 1.22
CA ASN A 63 -16.13 -18.35 0.37
C ASN A 63 -17.30 -17.51 0.95
N PRO A 64 -17.04 -16.24 1.34
CA PRO A 64 -18.07 -15.37 1.93
C PRO A 64 -19.18 -15.11 0.91
N ARG A 65 -20.45 -15.20 1.35
CA ARG A 65 -21.62 -15.04 0.47
C ARG A 65 -22.26 -13.68 0.57
N THR A 66 -21.98 -12.95 1.63
CA THR A 66 -22.56 -11.64 1.90
C THR A 66 -21.48 -10.59 2.23
N LEU A 67 -21.84 -9.32 2.11
CA LEU A 67 -20.93 -8.22 2.46
C LEU A 67 -20.47 -8.27 3.94
N PRO A 68 -21.33 -8.58 4.93
CA PRO A 68 -20.89 -8.85 6.30
C PRO A 68 -19.83 -9.95 6.38
N ASP A 69 -20.03 -11.08 5.70
CA ASP A 69 -19.07 -12.19 5.72
C ASP A 69 -17.70 -11.78 5.17
N VAL A 70 -17.69 -10.98 4.10
CA VAL A 70 -16.45 -10.42 3.54
C VAL A 70 -15.73 -9.54 4.55
N LYS A 71 -16.45 -8.65 5.24
CA LYS A 71 -15.87 -7.76 6.26
C LYS A 71 -15.29 -8.56 7.43
N ASP A 72 -16.02 -9.57 7.89
CA ASP A 72 -15.59 -10.42 8.99
C ASP A 72 -14.39 -11.28 8.61
N SER A 73 -14.38 -11.81 7.38
CA SER A 73 -13.25 -12.55 6.81
C SER A 73 -12.00 -11.70 6.75
N ILE A 74 -12.07 -10.50 6.15
CA ILE A 74 -10.94 -9.57 6.08
C ILE A 74 -10.43 -9.24 7.49
N SER A 75 -11.34 -8.90 8.41
CA SER A 75 -10.99 -8.52 9.79
C SER A 75 -10.30 -9.66 10.55
N ARG A 76 -10.72 -10.92 10.32
CA ARG A 76 -10.11 -12.09 10.93
C ARG A 76 -8.71 -12.34 10.36
N HIS A 77 -8.57 -12.28 9.04
CA HIS A 77 -7.30 -12.50 8.36
C HIS A 77 -6.26 -11.44 8.73
N VAL A 78 -6.64 -10.16 8.74
CA VAL A 78 -5.76 -9.08 9.22
C VAL A 78 -5.28 -9.33 10.65
N ARG A 79 -6.16 -9.78 11.55
CA ARG A 79 -5.78 -10.11 12.95
C ARG A 79 -4.86 -11.33 13.05
N SER A 80 -4.89 -12.22 12.07
CA SER A 80 -4.06 -13.42 12.03
C SER A 80 -2.67 -13.19 11.42
N ILE A 81 -2.42 -12.02 10.83
CA ILE A 81 -1.11 -11.66 10.28
C ILE A 81 -0.08 -11.65 11.43
N SER A 82 0.93 -12.51 11.31
CA SER A 82 1.99 -12.60 12.32
C SER A 82 2.94 -11.41 12.26
N GLN A 83 3.59 -11.11 13.39
CA GLN A 83 4.65 -10.10 13.44
C GLN A 83 5.81 -10.44 12.50
N ASN A 84 6.11 -11.73 12.31
CA ASN A 84 7.17 -12.18 11.41
C ASN A 84 6.82 -11.89 9.94
N ALA A 85 5.55 -12.09 9.54
CA ALA A 85 5.10 -11.72 8.21
C ALA A 85 5.27 -10.20 7.98
N LEU A 86 4.85 -9.36 8.93
CA LEU A 86 5.03 -7.92 8.84
C LEU A 86 6.52 -7.51 8.72
N ARG A 87 7.39 -8.09 9.55
CA ARG A 87 8.85 -7.85 9.47
C ARG A 87 9.40 -8.25 8.10
N SER A 88 9.02 -9.42 7.59
CA SER A 88 9.43 -9.88 6.26
C SER A 88 8.97 -8.93 5.16
N THR A 89 7.73 -8.43 5.23
CA THR A 89 7.21 -7.47 4.26
C THR A 89 7.99 -6.16 4.27
N VAL A 90 8.41 -5.68 5.45
CA VAL A 90 9.27 -4.49 5.56
C VAL A 90 10.64 -4.74 4.94
N VAL A 91 11.26 -5.88 5.21
CA VAL A 91 12.54 -6.26 4.58
C VAL A 91 12.41 -6.32 3.06
N HIS A 92 11.32 -6.91 2.54
CA HIS A 92 11.08 -6.96 1.10
C HIS A 92 10.84 -5.58 0.50
N ALA A 93 10.22 -4.65 1.24
CA ALA A 93 10.09 -3.27 0.78
C ALA A 93 11.46 -2.60 0.61
N ILE A 94 12.37 -2.77 1.58
CA ILE A 94 13.75 -2.27 1.51
C ILE A 94 14.49 -2.85 0.29
N LEU A 95 14.45 -4.17 0.11
CA LEU A 95 15.06 -4.84 -1.05
C LEU A 95 14.53 -4.29 -2.37
N ARG A 96 13.22 -4.04 -2.47
CA ARG A 96 12.63 -3.46 -3.68
C ARG A 96 13.10 -2.02 -3.93
N PHE A 97 13.30 -1.21 -2.90
CA PHE A 97 13.91 0.11 -3.06
C PHE A 97 15.35 0.02 -3.57
N GLU A 98 16.14 -0.90 -3.04
CA GLU A 98 17.52 -1.15 -3.49
C GLU A 98 17.54 -1.58 -4.96
N MET A 99 16.69 -2.53 -5.35
CA MET A 99 16.57 -2.97 -6.74
C MET A 99 16.13 -1.85 -7.69
N VAL A 100 15.22 -0.99 -7.28
CA VAL A 100 14.82 0.17 -8.08
C VAL A 100 15.99 1.15 -8.25
N ALA A 101 16.80 1.35 -7.20
CA ALA A 101 17.99 2.19 -7.28
C ALA A 101 19.05 1.59 -8.22
N GLU A 102 19.29 0.28 -8.15
CA GLU A 102 20.20 -0.44 -9.04
C GLU A 102 19.73 -0.48 -10.50
N ASN A 103 18.41 -0.44 -10.72
CA ASN A 103 17.80 -0.54 -12.05
C ASN A 103 17.40 0.83 -12.65
N ASP A 104 18.06 1.92 -12.23
CA ASP A 104 17.83 3.29 -12.73
C ASP A 104 16.35 3.73 -12.64
N GLY A 105 15.62 3.29 -11.61
CA GLY A 105 14.21 3.63 -11.43
C GLY A 105 13.21 2.79 -12.24
N ARG A 106 13.64 1.73 -12.95
CA ARG A 106 12.76 0.83 -13.70
C ARG A 106 11.97 -0.13 -12.80
N HIS A 107 10.92 -0.75 -13.35
CA HIS A 107 10.04 -1.69 -12.66
C HIS A 107 10.76 -2.93 -12.11
N VAL A 108 10.27 -3.46 -10.97
CA VAL A 108 10.91 -4.55 -10.20
C VAL A 108 9.95 -5.69 -9.83
N GLU A 109 8.80 -5.84 -10.51
CA GLU A 109 7.78 -6.86 -10.20
C GLU A 109 8.33 -8.31 -10.12
N HIS A 110 9.31 -8.66 -10.95
CA HIS A 110 9.69 -10.06 -11.22
C HIS A 110 10.83 -10.65 -10.36
N VAL A 111 11.41 -9.92 -9.40
CA VAL A 111 12.73 -10.30 -8.85
C VAL A 111 12.64 -11.03 -7.49
N LEU A 112 11.49 -11.03 -6.82
CA LEU A 112 11.34 -11.55 -5.44
C LEU A 112 10.08 -12.43 -5.26
N LEU A 113 9.90 -13.43 -6.14
CA LEU A 113 8.92 -14.51 -5.92
C LEU A 113 9.57 -15.72 -5.25
#